data_AF-A0A800N2P4-F1
#
_entry.id   AF-A0A800N2P4-F1
#
_cell.length_a   1.000
_cell.length_b   1.000
_cell.length_c   1.000
_cell.angle_alpha   90.00
_cell.angle_beta   90.00
_cell.angle_gamma   90.00
#
_symmetry.space_group_name_H-M   'P 1'
#
loop_
_entity.id
_entity.type
_entity.pdbx_description
1 polymer ?
#
loop_
_entity_poly.entity_id
_entity_poly.type
_entity_poly.pdbx_seq_one_letter_code
_entity_poly.pdbx_strand_id
1 'polypeptide(L)'
;MTEASQAQGPETSTSQHKLAGALIWRQGAQGPQVALVEQDKRWTLPRVAVHQDEDRATIAGRLATQWTGRPATPMGFAGQARSKLDQHELSTWYFSFVVDTLGVAKQQPWLRWVTPGDAVARLDCPEEQALLKSTAVPQEVRNTQGLRDSSRPSAQALCATSLLVLAAFSNDNATALGQNLLLGALAANLTALVTAARIQRLTPAPAWITACAGASCAFLAHTLQATSGTVIALGVGISLLTMAWERDSQGA
;
A
#
# COMPACT_ATOMS: atom_id res chain seq x y z
N MET A 1 -19.39 75.19 16.30
CA MET A 1 -19.67 74.49 17.56
C MET A 1 -20.70 73.41 17.23
N THR A 2 -20.43 72.12 17.19
CA THR A 2 -19.25 71.34 17.60
C THR A 2 -19.33 70.02 16.82
N GLU A 3 -18.27 69.68 16.10
CA GLU A 3 -18.08 68.35 15.51
C GLU A 3 -17.90 67.33 16.64
N ALA A 4 -18.80 66.35 16.73
CA ALA A 4 -18.60 65.18 17.58
C ALA A 4 -17.88 64.11 16.76
N SER A 5 -16.56 64.28 16.68
CA SER A 5 -15.59 63.28 16.26
C SER A 5 -15.67 62.08 17.21
N GLN A 6 -16.44 61.05 16.85
CA GLN A 6 -16.32 59.74 17.48
C GLN A 6 -15.12 59.02 16.87
N ALA A 7 -14.02 59.07 17.62
CA ALA A 7 -12.83 58.26 17.38
C ALA A 7 -13.22 56.77 17.48
N GLN A 8 -13.34 56.12 16.32
CA GLN A 8 -13.24 54.67 16.22
C GLN A 8 -11.81 54.29 16.60
N GLY A 9 -11.64 53.75 17.80
CA GLY A 9 -10.40 53.08 18.18
C GLY A 9 -10.10 51.95 17.18
N PRO A 10 -8.83 51.67 16.84
CA PRO A 10 -8.51 50.59 15.93
C PRO A 10 -8.87 49.27 16.62
N GLU A 11 -9.98 48.67 16.20
CA GLU A 11 -10.22 47.25 16.41
C GLU A 11 -9.11 46.49 15.68
N THR A 12 -8.03 46.17 16.39
CA THR A 12 -7.08 45.15 15.97
C THR A 12 -7.77 43.79 16.06
N SER A 13 -8.73 43.58 15.16
CA SER A 13 -9.30 42.27 14.86
C SER A 13 -8.22 41.46 14.15
N THR A 14 -7.34 40.83 14.92
CA THR A 14 -6.46 39.76 14.41
C THR A 14 -7.36 38.67 13.85
N SER A 15 -7.60 38.71 12.53
CA SER A 15 -8.43 37.73 11.84
C SER A 15 -7.77 36.36 11.97
N GLN A 16 -8.27 35.54 12.88
CA GLN A 16 -7.77 34.20 13.10
C GLN A 16 -8.25 33.30 11.97
N HIS A 17 -7.35 32.94 11.06
CA HIS A 17 -7.69 31.99 10.00
C HIS A 17 -7.70 30.57 10.56
N LYS A 18 -8.86 29.92 10.44
CA LYS A 18 -9.07 28.53 10.85
C LYS A 18 -8.68 27.62 9.70
N LEU A 19 -7.68 26.75 9.92
CA LEU A 19 -7.21 25.79 8.93
C LEU A 19 -7.48 24.36 9.41
N ALA A 20 -7.73 23.45 8.46
CA ALA A 20 -7.79 22.01 8.66
C ALA A 20 -6.55 21.38 8.02
N GLY A 21 -5.84 20.56 8.80
CA GLY A 21 -4.63 19.88 8.41
C GLY A 21 -4.81 18.36 8.37
N ALA A 22 -4.10 17.70 7.47
CA ALA A 22 -4.09 16.25 7.35
C ALA A 22 -2.68 15.71 7.59
N LEU A 23 -2.53 14.90 8.63
CA LEU A 23 -1.33 14.13 8.90
C LEU A 23 -1.48 12.76 8.27
N ILE A 24 -0.96 12.62 7.06
CA ILE A 24 -1.23 11.46 6.21
C ILE A 24 -0.08 10.47 6.31
N TRP A 25 -0.39 9.26 6.74
CA TRP A 25 0.56 8.17 6.93
C TRP A 25 0.39 7.09 5.89
N ARG A 26 1.49 6.43 5.55
CA ARG A 26 1.49 5.18 4.78
C ARG A 26 2.65 4.29 5.22
N GLN A 27 2.59 3.02 4.83
CA GLN A 27 3.74 2.13 4.94
C GLN A 27 4.64 2.24 3.71
N GLY A 28 5.87 2.73 3.88
CA GLY A 28 6.90 2.69 2.84
C GLY A 28 7.72 1.39 2.88
N ALA A 29 8.60 1.22 1.88
CA ALA A 29 9.51 0.08 1.82
C ALA A 29 10.49 0.00 3.02
N GLN A 30 10.84 1.15 3.59
CA GLN A 30 11.76 1.29 4.72
C GLN A 30 11.04 1.51 6.06
N GLY A 31 9.71 1.33 6.10
CA GLY A 31 8.90 1.57 7.28
C GLY A 31 7.91 2.73 7.11
N PRO A 32 7.34 3.23 8.22
CA PRO A 32 6.32 4.28 8.19
C PRO A 32 6.81 5.54 7.51
N GLN A 33 5.94 6.14 6.68
CA GLN A 33 6.19 7.40 6.00
C GLN A 33 5.03 8.37 6.24
N VAL A 34 5.34 9.66 6.24
CA VAL A 34 4.37 10.75 6.33
C VAL A 34 4.45 11.62 5.08
N ALA A 35 3.31 12.17 4.66
CA ALA A 35 3.23 13.08 3.53
C ALA A 35 3.64 14.51 3.94
N LEU A 36 4.54 15.09 3.16
CA LEU A 36 4.89 16.52 3.18
C LEU A 36 4.57 17.17 1.85
N VAL A 37 4.39 18.48 1.89
CA VAL A 37 4.23 19.31 0.69
C VAL A 37 5.25 20.43 0.67
N GLU A 38 5.74 20.73 -0.52
CA GLU A 38 6.57 21.90 -0.78
C GLU A 38 5.70 22.99 -1.39
N GLN A 39 5.53 24.10 -0.67
CA GLN A 39 4.82 25.30 -1.13
C GLN A 39 5.73 26.50 -0.95
N ASP A 40 5.95 27.27 -2.02
CA ASP A 40 6.82 28.46 -1.99
C ASP A 40 8.22 28.19 -1.39
N LYS A 41 8.80 27.04 -1.74
CA LYS A 41 10.10 26.53 -1.23
C LYS A 41 10.12 26.23 0.28
N ARG A 42 8.95 26.11 0.91
CA ARG A 42 8.78 25.71 2.30
C ARG A 42 8.12 24.35 2.39
N TRP A 43 8.63 23.52 3.29
CA TRP A 43 8.05 22.23 3.62
C TRP A 43 7.04 22.38 4.75
N THR A 44 5.80 21.97 4.49
CA THR A 44 4.73 22.03 5.47
C THR A 44 3.94 20.72 5.47
N LEU A 45 3.18 20.51 6.53
CA LEU A 45 2.15 19.48 6.52
C LEU A 45 0.97 19.89 5.60
N PRO A 46 0.25 18.93 5.01
CA PRO A 46 -0.96 19.20 4.24
C PRO A 46 -2.02 19.97 5.04
N ARG A 47 -2.49 21.09 4.49
CA ARG A 47 -3.54 21.91 5.12
C ARG A 47 -4.31 22.76 4.11
N VAL A 48 -5.51 23.17 4.50
CA VAL A 48 -6.40 24.03 3.71
C VAL A 48 -7.22 24.94 4.62
N ALA A 49 -7.67 26.08 4.10
CA ALA A 49 -8.61 26.96 4.77
C ALA A 49 -9.99 26.31 4.93
N VAL A 50 -10.68 26.64 6.02
CA VAL A 50 -11.99 26.09 6.35
C VAL A 50 -12.99 27.23 6.46
N HIS A 51 -14.14 27.08 5.81
CA HIS A 51 -15.24 28.03 5.94
C HIS A 51 -15.96 27.87 7.30
N GLN A 52 -16.72 28.88 7.75
CA GLN A 52 -17.26 28.92 9.12
C GLN A 52 -18.11 27.70 9.50
N ASP A 53 -18.81 27.10 8.53
CA ASP A 53 -19.78 26.01 8.76
C ASP A 53 -19.24 24.62 8.37
N GLU A 54 -17.98 24.52 7.95
CA GLU A 54 -17.39 23.26 7.50
C GLU A 54 -16.77 22.46 8.66
N ASP A 55 -17.05 21.16 8.71
CA ASP A 55 -16.39 20.24 9.63
C ASP A 55 -14.93 20.01 9.24
N ARG A 56 -14.00 20.38 10.13
CA ARG A 56 -12.55 20.32 9.87
C ARG A 56 -12.06 18.90 9.58
N ALA A 57 -12.61 17.90 10.25
CA ALA A 57 -12.19 16.51 10.05
C ALA A 57 -12.56 16.03 8.63
N THR A 58 -13.79 16.35 8.21
CA THR A 58 -14.28 16.07 6.85
C THR A 58 -13.44 16.77 5.79
N ILE A 59 -13.10 18.04 5.99
CA ILE A 59 -12.24 18.81 5.06
C ILE A 59 -10.83 18.21 4.98
N ALA A 60 -10.22 17.86 6.11
CA ALA A 60 -8.91 17.22 6.15
C ALA A 60 -8.92 15.84 5.47
N GLY A 61 -10.00 15.05 5.62
CA GLY A 61 -10.14 13.75 4.95
C GLY A 61 -10.29 13.88 3.44
N ARG A 62 -11.07 14.87 2.97
CA ARG A 62 -11.18 15.21 1.55
C ARG A 62 -9.83 15.62 0.97
N LEU A 63 -9.08 16.46 1.69
CA LEU A 63 -7.73 16.88 1.34
C LEU A 63 -6.80 15.67 1.17
N ALA A 64 -6.77 14.79 2.19
CA ALA A 64 -5.93 13.60 2.18
C ALA A 64 -6.24 12.71 0.97
N THR A 65 -7.53 12.53 0.67
CA THR A 65 -7.97 11.71 -0.46
C THR A 65 -7.60 12.33 -1.81
N GLN A 66 -7.86 13.63 -1.99
CA GLN A 66 -7.57 14.36 -3.23
C GLN A 66 -6.07 14.42 -3.54
N TRP A 67 -5.24 14.59 -2.50
CA TRP A 67 -3.80 14.80 -2.70
C TRP A 67 -3.03 13.49 -2.90
N THR A 68 -3.47 12.41 -2.24
CA THR A 68 -2.87 11.08 -2.41
C THR A 68 -3.49 10.29 -3.57
N GLY A 69 -4.66 10.70 -4.06
CA GLY A 69 -5.44 9.96 -5.05
C GLY A 69 -6.05 8.67 -4.51
N ARG A 70 -6.18 8.54 -3.18
CA ARG A 70 -6.58 7.29 -2.50
C ARG A 70 -7.52 7.58 -1.33
N PRO A 71 -8.48 6.70 -1.05
CA PRO A 71 -9.27 6.80 0.18
C PRO A 71 -8.36 6.84 1.41
N ALA A 72 -8.60 7.82 2.29
CA ALA A 72 -7.85 8.01 3.52
C ALA A 72 -8.71 7.60 4.73
N THR A 73 -8.22 6.64 5.52
CA THR A 73 -8.91 6.15 6.72
C THR A 73 -8.63 7.10 7.89
N PRO A 74 -9.65 7.72 8.50
CA PRO A 74 -9.46 8.65 9.61
C PRO A 74 -9.05 7.91 10.89
N MET A 75 -8.04 8.44 11.59
CA MET A 75 -7.56 7.91 12.87
C MET A 75 -7.86 8.82 14.06
N GLY A 76 -8.38 10.02 13.79
CA GLY A 76 -8.78 10.98 14.80
C GLY A 76 -7.91 12.23 14.84
N PHE A 77 -8.13 13.04 15.86
CA PHE A 77 -7.42 14.30 16.05
C PHE A 77 -5.95 14.05 16.45
N ALA A 78 -5.02 14.68 15.73
CA ALA A 78 -3.58 14.56 15.96
C ALA A 78 -3.03 15.72 16.81
N GLY A 79 -3.67 16.89 16.76
CA GLY A 79 -3.26 18.06 17.54
C GLY A 79 -3.44 19.37 16.77
N GLN A 80 -2.93 20.45 17.34
CA GLN A 80 -3.03 21.79 16.78
C GLN A 80 -1.62 22.37 16.60
N ALA A 81 -1.38 23.04 15.47
CA ALA A 81 -0.21 23.89 15.28
C ALA A 81 -0.67 25.33 15.07
N ARG A 82 0.03 26.28 15.69
CA ARG A 82 -0.20 27.71 15.52
C ARG A 82 1.04 28.31 14.89
N SER A 83 0.87 29.16 13.90
CA SER A 83 1.99 29.85 13.26
C SER A 83 1.60 31.28 12.98
N LYS A 84 2.57 32.18 13.04
CA LYS A 84 2.39 33.58 12.65
C LYS A 84 2.75 33.73 11.19
N LEU A 85 1.82 34.22 10.39
CA LEU A 85 2.06 34.66 9.02
C LEU A 85 1.79 36.16 8.99
N ASP A 86 2.87 36.95 8.88
CA ASP A 86 2.84 38.40 8.96
C ASP A 86 2.16 38.91 10.25
N GLN A 87 1.02 39.60 10.12
CA GLN A 87 0.22 40.12 11.24
C GLN A 87 -0.91 39.16 11.68
N HIS A 88 -1.04 37.99 11.05
CA HIS A 88 -2.11 37.05 11.28
C HIS A 88 -1.64 35.79 12.02
N GLU A 89 -2.47 35.31 12.93
CA GLU A 89 -2.28 34.00 13.57
C GLU A 89 -3.06 32.94 12.79
N LEU A 90 -2.33 31.96 12.25
CA LEU A 90 -2.89 30.78 11.59
C LEU A 90 -3.00 29.66 12.62
N SER A 91 -4.22 29.18 12.86
CA SER A 91 -4.47 28.03 13.72
C SER A 91 -4.90 26.83 12.87
N THR A 92 -4.05 25.80 12.80
CA THR A 92 -4.31 24.58 12.04
C THR A 92 -4.65 23.41 12.97
N TRP A 93 -5.78 22.77 12.73
CA TRP A 93 -6.21 21.55 13.43
C TRP A 93 -5.88 20.33 12.57
N TYR A 94 -4.96 19.49 13.04
CA TYR A 94 -4.49 18.32 12.31
C TYR A 94 -5.27 17.08 12.72
N PHE A 95 -5.67 16.30 11.71
CA PHE A 95 -6.28 14.98 11.87
C PHE A 95 -5.38 13.94 11.21
N SER A 96 -5.23 12.79 11.85
CA SER A 96 -4.38 11.69 11.38
C SER A 96 -5.17 10.80 10.43
N PHE A 97 -4.54 10.41 9.32
CA PHE A 97 -5.13 9.52 8.32
C PHE A 97 -4.13 8.47 7.88
N VAL A 98 -4.61 7.27 7.55
CA VAL A 98 -3.81 6.22 6.93
C VAL A 98 -4.29 5.99 5.51
N VAL A 99 -3.37 5.94 4.56
CA VAL A 99 -3.66 5.56 3.17
C VAL A 99 -2.96 4.25 2.82
N ASP A 100 -3.65 3.42 2.04
CA ASP A 100 -3.07 2.20 1.51
C ASP A 100 -1.99 2.51 0.45
N THR A 101 -1.06 1.58 0.24
CA THR A 101 0.00 1.63 -0.77
C THR A 101 -0.26 0.79 -2.02
N LEU A 102 -1.30 -0.06 -2.04
CA LEU A 102 -1.60 -0.95 -3.16
C LEU A 102 -2.17 -0.21 -4.38
N GLY A 103 -1.50 -0.27 -5.55
CA GLY A 103 -2.00 0.26 -6.83
C GLY A 103 -1.26 1.51 -7.36
N VAL A 104 -1.61 1.95 -8.57
CA VAL A 104 -1.06 3.18 -9.18
C VAL A 104 -2.11 4.28 -9.02
N ALA A 105 -1.94 5.13 -8.01
CA ALA A 105 -2.81 6.30 -7.83
C ALA A 105 -2.11 7.56 -8.34
N LYS A 106 -2.87 8.47 -8.96
CA LYS A 106 -2.37 9.77 -9.42
C LYS A 106 -2.16 10.70 -8.21
N GLN A 107 -1.03 10.52 -7.54
CA GLN A 107 -0.57 11.41 -6.47
C GLN A 107 -0.20 12.79 -7.05
N GLN A 108 -0.38 13.84 -6.25
CA GLN A 108 0.09 15.17 -6.63
C GLN A 108 1.62 15.23 -6.76
N PRO A 109 2.15 15.88 -7.80
CA PRO A 109 3.59 15.88 -8.12
C PRO A 109 4.46 16.63 -7.10
N TRP A 110 3.86 17.46 -6.24
CA TRP A 110 4.52 18.21 -5.16
C TRP A 110 4.39 17.53 -3.79
N LEU A 111 3.65 16.42 -3.68
CA LEU A 111 3.58 15.64 -2.44
C LEU A 111 4.81 14.73 -2.35
N ARG A 112 5.45 14.67 -1.18
CA ARG A 112 6.60 13.80 -0.90
C ARG A 112 6.32 12.93 0.30
N TRP A 113 6.75 11.68 0.21
CA TRP A 113 6.69 10.75 1.33
C TRP A 113 8.08 10.61 1.92
N VAL A 114 8.18 10.87 3.22
CA VAL A 114 9.44 10.87 3.94
C VAL A 114 9.28 10.12 5.26
N THR A 115 10.38 9.69 5.87
CA THR A 115 10.32 9.12 7.21
C THR A 115 9.90 10.19 8.22
N PRO A 116 9.38 9.81 9.40
CA PRO A 116 8.97 10.80 10.41
C PRO A 116 10.16 11.65 10.89
N GLY A 117 11.34 11.05 11.01
CA GLY A 117 12.57 11.77 11.36
C GLY A 117 12.96 12.79 10.30
N ASP A 118 12.94 12.40 9.02
CA ASP A 118 13.22 13.31 7.91
C ASP A 118 12.18 14.42 7.79
N ALA A 119 10.91 14.11 8.07
CA ALA A 119 9.85 15.10 8.06
C ALA A 119 10.08 16.18 9.10
N VAL A 120 10.41 15.78 10.34
CA VAL A 120 10.76 16.71 11.41
C VAL A 120 11.94 17.60 11.03
N ALA A 121 12.95 17.06 10.35
CA ALA A 121 14.12 17.83 9.92
C ALA A 121 13.83 18.81 8.77
N ARG A 122 12.81 18.53 7.94
CA ARG A 122 12.47 19.33 6.76
C ARG A 122 11.44 20.42 7.03
N LEU A 123 10.49 20.18 7.93
CA LEU A 123 9.40 21.11 8.21
C LEU A 123 9.94 22.47 8.66
N ASP A 124 9.49 23.56 8.03
CA ASP A 124 9.94 24.91 8.39
C ASP A 124 9.24 25.45 9.65
N CYS A 125 8.05 24.94 9.98
CA CYS A 125 7.24 25.41 11.10
C CYS A 125 7.58 24.64 12.40
N PRO A 126 8.14 25.29 13.44
CA PRO A 126 8.51 24.63 14.69
C PRO A 126 7.33 23.94 15.40
N GLU A 127 6.13 24.50 15.32
CA GLU A 127 4.92 23.95 15.92
C GLU A 127 4.47 22.67 15.19
N GLU A 128 4.67 22.58 13.88
CA GLU A 128 4.43 21.35 13.12
C GLU A 128 5.49 20.29 13.42
N GLN A 129 6.74 20.70 13.60
CA GLN A 129 7.79 19.79 14.07
C GLN A 129 7.45 19.22 15.45
N ALA A 130 7.01 20.07 16.39
CA ALA A 130 6.62 19.68 17.74
C ALA A 130 5.41 18.73 17.71
N LEU A 131 4.39 19.07 16.92
CA LEU A 131 3.24 18.21 16.68
C LEU A 131 3.67 16.83 16.19
N LEU A 132 4.51 16.78 15.14
CA LEU A 132 4.94 15.51 14.55
C LEU A 132 5.81 14.69 15.51
N LYS A 133 6.70 15.32 16.28
CA LYS A 133 7.49 14.65 17.34
C LYS A 133 6.61 14.04 18.43
N SER A 134 5.51 14.71 18.78
CA SER A 134 4.58 14.25 19.82
C SER A 134 3.56 13.22 19.33
N THR A 135 3.33 13.16 18.01
CA THR A 135 2.32 12.27 17.43
C THR A 135 2.87 10.85 17.27
N ALA A 136 2.21 9.87 17.88
CA ALA A 136 2.54 8.47 17.66
C ALA A 136 2.19 8.04 16.24
N VAL A 137 3.11 7.35 15.56
CA VAL A 137 2.82 6.68 14.28
C VAL A 137 1.67 5.67 14.50
N PRO A 138 0.57 5.73 13.73
CA PRO A 138 -0.57 4.81 13.87
C PRO A 138 -0.15 3.34 13.80
N GLN A 139 -0.79 2.48 14.60
CA GLN A 139 -0.45 1.05 14.68
C GLN A 139 -0.73 0.33 13.35
N GLU A 140 -1.78 0.76 12.65
CA GLU A 140 -2.21 0.28 11.34
C GLU A 140 -1.09 0.41 10.31
N VAL A 141 -0.26 1.46 10.41
CA VAL A 141 0.89 1.66 9.53
C VAL A 141 1.98 0.65 9.88
N ARG A 142 2.28 0.49 11.18
CA ARG A 142 3.33 -0.44 11.66
C ARG A 142 3.03 -1.90 11.36
N ASN A 143 1.77 -2.31 11.45
CA ASN A 143 1.35 -3.72 11.37
C ASN A 143 1.30 -4.28 9.93
N THR A 144 1.31 -3.43 8.91
CA THR A 144 1.34 -3.89 7.51
C THR A 144 2.66 -4.59 7.12
N GLN A 145 3.71 -4.42 7.93
CA GLN A 145 4.97 -5.16 7.78
C GLN A 145 4.81 -6.65 8.18
N GLY A 146 3.99 -6.94 9.21
CA GLY A 146 3.75 -8.30 9.70
C GLY A 146 2.86 -9.14 8.79
N LEU A 147 1.96 -8.51 8.03
CA LEU A 147 1.05 -9.20 7.10
C LEU A 147 1.73 -9.67 5.80
N ARG A 148 2.87 -9.08 5.41
CA ARG A 148 3.65 -9.54 4.23
C ARG A 148 4.61 -10.69 4.52
N ASP A 149 5.04 -10.87 5.77
CA ASP A 149 6.04 -11.89 6.13
C ASP A 149 5.45 -13.22 6.66
N SER A 150 4.23 -13.23 7.18
CA SER A 150 3.71 -14.39 7.92
C SER A 150 2.69 -15.26 7.18
N SER A 151 2.23 -14.86 5.99
CA SER A 151 1.18 -15.58 5.24
C SER A 151 1.61 -16.12 3.88
N ARG A 152 2.89 -15.97 3.53
CA ARG A 152 3.49 -16.66 2.39
C ARG A 152 4.39 -17.76 2.93
N PRO A 153 4.01 -19.06 2.89
CA PRO A 153 5.06 -20.06 2.76
C PRO A 153 5.91 -19.57 1.58
N SER A 154 7.17 -19.24 1.85
CA SER A 154 8.01 -18.60 0.84
C SER A 154 7.89 -19.44 -0.42
N ALA A 155 7.57 -18.84 -1.56
CA ALA A 155 7.48 -19.60 -2.81
C ALA A 155 8.79 -20.36 -3.09
N GLN A 156 9.88 -19.94 -2.44
CA GLN A 156 11.15 -20.66 -2.28
C GLN A 156 11.04 -21.97 -1.49
N ALA A 157 10.34 -22.03 -0.35
CA ALA A 157 10.10 -23.26 0.40
C ALA A 157 9.24 -24.26 -0.39
N LEU A 158 8.21 -23.79 -1.11
CA LEU A 158 7.39 -24.63 -2.00
C LEU A 158 8.18 -25.11 -3.23
N CYS A 159 9.05 -24.28 -3.79
CA CYS A 159 9.96 -24.70 -4.88
C CYS A 159 11.05 -25.65 -4.38
N ALA A 160 11.62 -25.42 -3.20
CA ALA A 160 12.63 -26.29 -2.61
C ALA A 160 12.06 -27.68 -2.30
N THR A 161 10.82 -27.75 -1.78
CA THR A 161 10.13 -29.04 -1.61
C THR A 161 9.79 -29.69 -2.94
N SER A 162 9.36 -28.94 -3.96
CA SER A 162 9.12 -29.49 -5.30
C SER A 162 10.39 -30.06 -5.94
N LEU A 163 11.52 -29.36 -5.80
CA LEU A 163 12.82 -29.80 -6.32
C LEU A 163 13.39 -30.99 -5.53
N LEU A 164 13.21 -31.03 -4.21
CA LEU A 164 13.59 -32.19 -3.39
C LEU A 164 12.80 -33.45 -3.75
N VAL A 165 11.50 -33.31 -4.00
CA VAL A 165 10.62 -34.40 -4.45
C VAL A 165 11.03 -34.90 -5.84
N LEU A 166 11.38 -33.99 -6.76
CA LEU A 166 11.91 -34.36 -8.08
C LEU A 166 13.31 -35.02 -8.00
N ALA A 167 14.20 -34.52 -7.14
CA ALA A 167 15.56 -35.05 -6.98
C ALA A 167 15.58 -36.45 -6.34
N ALA A 168 14.69 -36.71 -5.37
CA ALA A 168 14.53 -38.02 -4.75
C ALA A 168 14.06 -39.11 -5.73
N PHE A 169 13.59 -38.72 -6.93
CA PHE A 169 13.06 -39.61 -7.97
C PHE A 169 14.04 -39.95 -9.09
N SER A 170 15.26 -39.41 -9.08
CA SER A 170 16.32 -39.87 -10.01
C SER A 170 16.87 -41.27 -9.65
N ASN A 171 16.28 -41.93 -8.65
CA ASN A 171 16.68 -43.26 -8.21
C ASN A 171 15.53 -44.25 -8.49
N ASP A 172 15.78 -45.24 -9.35
CA ASP A 172 14.83 -46.11 -10.08
C ASP A 172 13.87 -47.02 -9.25
N ASN A 173 13.63 -46.76 -7.96
CA ASN A 173 12.96 -47.71 -7.05
C ASN A 173 11.70 -47.18 -6.33
N ALA A 174 10.90 -46.34 -6.95
CA ALA A 174 9.66 -45.87 -6.34
C ALA A 174 8.53 -46.91 -6.42
N THR A 175 8.06 -47.41 -5.28
CA THR A 175 6.91 -48.32 -5.16
C THR A 175 5.59 -47.61 -5.53
N ALA A 176 4.55 -48.37 -5.89
CA ALA A 176 3.22 -47.83 -6.24
C ALA A 176 2.60 -46.93 -5.15
N LEU A 177 2.93 -47.18 -3.88
CA LEU A 177 2.51 -46.35 -2.75
C LEU A 177 3.22 -44.98 -2.75
N GLY A 178 4.49 -44.95 -3.17
CA GLY A 178 5.27 -43.73 -3.37
C GLY A 178 4.71 -42.87 -4.51
N GLN A 179 4.26 -43.49 -5.60
CA GLN A 179 3.66 -42.79 -6.74
C GLN A 179 2.34 -42.07 -6.37
N ASN A 180 1.47 -42.69 -5.58
CA ASN A 180 0.19 -42.09 -5.18
C ASN A 180 0.36 -40.91 -4.19
N LEU A 181 1.26 -41.03 -3.22
CA LEU A 181 1.60 -39.92 -2.31
C LEU A 181 2.19 -38.73 -3.08
N LEU A 182 2.93 -39.00 -4.16
CA LEU A 182 3.49 -37.99 -5.04
C LEU A 182 2.45 -37.26 -5.86
N LEU A 183 1.49 -37.97 -6.46
CA LEU A 183 0.37 -37.34 -7.15
C LEU A 183 -0.42 -36.43 -6.20
N GLY A 184 -0.60 -36.86 -4.94
CA GLY A 184 -1.17 -36.02 -3.89
C GLY A 184 -0.35 -34.77 -3.60
N ALA A 185 0.98 -34.90 -3.47
CA ALA A 185 1.88 -33.77 -3.20
C ALA A 185 1.97 -32.79 -4.39
N LEU A 186 1.99 -33.28 -5.63
CA LEU A 186 1.98 -32.47 -6.85
C LEU A 186 0.64 -31.75 -7.03
N ALA A 187 -0.48 -32.42 -6.78
CA ALA A 187 -1.80 -31.81 -6.80
C ALA A 187 -1.93 -30.73 -5.72
N ALA A 188 -1.41 -30.97 -4.51
CA ALA A 188 -1.37 -29.98 -3.43
C ALA A 188 -0.51 -28.77 -3.81
N ASN A 189 0.67 -29.00 -4.42
CA ASN A 189 1.54 -27.92 -4.88
C ASN A 189 0.92 -27.12 -6.02
N LEU A 190 0.32 -27.76 -7.02
CA LEU A 190 -0.39 -27.06 -8.10
C LEU A 190 -1.57 -26.25 -7.56
N THR A 191 -2.32 -26.80 -6.59
CA THR A 191 -3.42 -26.09 -5.94
C THR A 191 -2.91 -24.87 -5.17
N ALA A 192 -1.79 -25.01 -4.44
CA ALA A 192 -1.14 -23.90 -3.75
C ALA A 192 -0.63 -22.84 -4.75
N LEU A 193 -0.08 -23.26 -5.88
CA LEU A 193 0.41 -22.37 -6.95
C LEU A 193 -0.72 -21.61 -7.64
N VAL A 194 -1.85 -22.28 -7.94
CA VAL A 194 -3.05 -21.65 -8.52
C VAL A 194 -3.69 -20.69 -7.52
N THR A 195 -3.72 -21.05 -6.23
CA THR A 195 -4.24 -20.18 -5.17
C THR A 195 -3.34 -18.95 -5.00
N ALA A 196 -2.02 -19.14 -4.99
CA ALA A 196 -1.06 -18.05 -4.97
C ALA A 196 -1.16 -17.17 -6.23
N ALA A 197 -1.34 -17.74 -7.41
CA ALA A 197 -1.52 -17.01 -8.67
C ALA A 197 -2.84 -16.22 -8.70
N ARG A 198 -3.94 -16.77 -8.17
CA ARG A 198 -5.23 -16.06 -8.02
C ARG A 198 -5.10 -14.89 -7.06
N ILE A 199 -4.41 -15.07 -5.93
CA ILE A 199 -4.11 -13.99 -4.98
C ILE A 199 -3.17 -12.94 -5.61
N GLN A 200 -2.25 -13.38 -6.47
CA GLN A 200 -1.32 -12.52 -7.20
C GLN A 200 -1.89 -11.90 -8.48
N ARG A 201 -3.16 -12.10 -8.87
CA ARG A 201 -3.80 -11.38 -10.00
C ARG A 201 -3.79 -9.83 -9.85
N LEU A 202 -3.22 -9.30 -8.77
CA LEU A 202 -2.95 -7.89 -8.52
C LEU A 202 -1.51 -7.45 -8.90
N THR A 203 -0.61 -8.35 -9.30
CA THR A 203 0.78 -8.07 -9.72
C THR A 203 1.35 -9.16 -10.65
N PRO A 204 2.18 -8.85 -11.66
CA PRO A 204 2.76 -9.87 -12.52
C PRO A 204 3.63 -10.85 -11.71
N ALA A 205 3.35 -12.15 -11.83
CA ALA A 205 4.15 -13.20 -11.20
C ALA A 205 5.57 -13.20 -11.80
N PRO A 206 6.63 -13.30 -10.96
CA PRO A 206 8.00 -13.34 -11.46
C PRO A 206 8.27 -14.58 -12.32
N ALA A 207 9.08 -14.42 -13.37
CA ALA A 207 9.29 -15.40 -14.45
C ALA A 207 9.68 -16.82 -13.98
N TRP A 208 10.33 -16.93 -12.82
CA TRP A 208 10.73 -18.21 -12.25
C TRP A 208 9.54 -19.03 -11.72
N ILE A 209 8.49 -18.40 -11.19
CA ILE A 209 7.27 -19.11 -10.72
C ILE A 209 6.55 -19.75 -11.92
N THR A 210 6.46 -19.02 -13.03
CA THR A 210 5.90 -19.55 -14.30
C THR A 210 6.74 -20.70 -14.85
N ALA A 211 8.06 -20.64 -14.76
CA ALA A 211 8.94 -21.73 -15.20
C ALA A 211 8.78 -22.99 -14.33
N CYS A 212 8.70 -22.85 -13.00
CA CYS A 212 8.49 -23.98 -12.09
C CYS A 212 7.11 -24.64 -12.26
N ALA A 213 6.07 -23.83 -12.52
CA ALA A 213 4.74 -24.35 -12.83
C ALA A 213 4.75 -25.11 -14.16
N GLY A 214 5.38 -24.55 -15.19
CA GLY A 214 5.54 -25.20 -16.50
C GLY A 214 6.29 -26.54 -16.42
N ALA A 215 7.39 -26.58 -15.67
CA ALA A 215 8.17 -27.80 -15.47
C ALA A 215 7.38 -28.89 -14.71
N SER A 216 6.64 -28.51 -13.66
CA SER A 216 5.78 -29.44 -12.91
C SER A 216 4.66 -30.01 -13.79
N CYS A 217 4.03 -29.18 -14.63
CA CYS A 217 3.01 -29.62 -15.58
C CYS A 217 3.59 -30.54 -16.67
N ALA A 218 4.76 -30.22 -17.21
CA ALA A 218 5.43 -31.06 -18.21
C ALA A 218 5.81 -32.44 -17.64
N PHE A 219 6.30 -32.48 -16.39
CA PHE A 219 6.62 -33.74 -15.71
C PHE A 219 5.37 -34.58 -15.43
N LEU A 220 4.27 -33.96 -14.98
CA LEU A 220 2.97 -34.63 -14.84
C LEU A 220 2.44 -35.17 -16.17
N ALA A 221 2.53 -34.39 -17.25
CA ALA A 221 2.10 -34.84 -18.57
C ALA A 221 2.93 -36.05 -19.04
N HIS A 222 4.25 -36.01 -18.87
CA HIS A 222 5.15 -37.11 -19.24
C HIS A 222 4.89 -38.38 -18.41
N THR A 223 4.69 -38.25 -17.10
CA THR A 223 4.42 -39.40 -16.21
C THR A 223 3.03 -39.99 -16.42
N LEU A 224 2.01 -39.18 -16.70
CA LEU A 224 0.67 -39.66 -17.04
C LEU A 224 0.63 -40.33 -18.41
N GLN A 225 1.35 -39.80 -19.40
CA GLN A 225 1.44 -40.39 -20.74
C GLN A 225 2.13 -41.77 -20.73
N ALA A 226 3.00 -42.02 -19.75
CA ALA A 226 3.63 -43.32 -19.51
C ALA A 226 2.72 -44.34 -18.78
N THR A 227 1.64 -43.90 -18.13
CA THR A 227 0.83 -44.75 -17.23
C THR A 227 -0.65 -44.88 -17.63
N SER A 228 -1.22 -43.98 -18.42
CA SER A 228 -2.62 -44.08 -18.88
C SER A 228 -2.92 -43.18 -20.08
N GLY A 229 -3.62 -43.73 -21.08
CA GLY A 229 -3.84 -43.12 -22.40
C GLY A 229 -4.47 -41.72 -22.38
N THR A 230 -3.80 -40.82 -23.11
CA THR A 230 -4.22 -39.63 -23.89
C THR A 230 -5.26 -38.61 -23.38
N VAL A 231 -6.18 -38.95 -22.46
CA VAL A 231 -7.35 -38.11 -22.16
C VAL A 231 -7.04 -37.01 -21.12
N ILE A 232 -6.10 -37.23 -20.19
CA ILE A 232 -5.79 -36.27 -19.11
C ILE A 232 -4.83 -35.16 -19.58
N ALA A 233 -3.93 -35.46 -20.53
CA ALA A 233 -3.01 -34.47 -21.11
C ALA A 233 -3.75 -33.35 -21.88
N LEU A 234 -4.88 -33.68 -22.52
CA LEU A 234 -5.74 -32.73 -23.22
C LEU A 234 -6.42 -31.74 -22.24
N GLY A 235 -6.88 -32.21 -21.07
CA GLY A 235 -7.54 -31.34 -20.08
C GLY A 235 -6.62 -30.28 -19.48
N VAL A 236 -5.35 -30.64 -19.22
CA VAL A 236 -4.34 -29.69 -18.70
C VAL A 236 -3.87 -28.72 -19.80
N GLY A 237 -3.70 -29.20 -21.03
CA GLY A 237 -3.35 -28.35 -22.18
C GLY A 237 -4.42 -27.31 -22.51
N ILE A 238 -5.70 -27.71 -22.50
CA ILE A 238 -6.84 -26.80 -22.75
C ILE A 238 -6.94 -25.73 -21.65
N SER A 239 -6.69 -26.10 -20.39
CA SER A 239 -6.71 -25.16 -19.25
C SER A 239 -5.58 -24.13 -19.32
N LEU A 240 -4.40 -24.52 -19.80
CA LEU A 240 -3.27 -23.61 -20.00
C LEU A 240 -3.44 -22.72 -21.23
N LEU A 241 -4.03 -23.24 -22.31
CA LEU A 241 -4.35 -22.46 -23.51
C LEU A 241 -5.47 -21.44 -23.27
N THR A 242 -6.50 -21.79 -22.49
CA THR A 242 -7.56 -20.83 -22.11
C THR A 242 -7.02 -19.72 -21.21
N MET A 243 -6.12 -20.03 -20.27
CA MET A 243 -5.46 -19.00 -19.45
C MET A 243 -4.46 -18.12 -20.23
N ALA A 244 -3.83 -18.65 -21.29
CA ALA A 244 -2.99 -17.85 -22.18
C ALA A 244 -3.82 -16.94 -23.09
N TRP A 245 -4.95 -17.43 -23.61
CA TRP A 245 -5.84 -16.67 -24.49
C TRP A 245 -6.61 -15.56 -23.75
N GLU A 246 -7.03 -15.77 -22.50
CA GLU A 246 -7.58 -14.70 -21.64
C GLU A 246 -6.56 -13.59 -21.34
N ARG A 247 -5.25 -13.90 -21.43
CA ARG A 247 -4.17 -12.95 -21.17
C ARG A 247 -3.88 -12.04 -22.36
N ASP A 248 -4.02 -12.55 -23.59
CA ASP A 248 -3.87 -11.75 -24.82
C ASP A 248 -5.12 -10.91 -25.13
N SER A 249 -6.31 -11.40 -24.81
CA SER A 249 -7.58 -10.68 -25.05
C SER A 249 -7.83 -9.51 -24.10
N GLN A 250 -7.06 -9.38 -23.01
CA GLN A 250 -7.08 -8.23 -22.10
C GLN A 250 -5.96 -7.23 -22.37
N GLY A 251 -5.12 -7.48 -23.37
CA GLY A 251 -4.00 -6.64 -23.80
C GLY A 251 -4.16 -5.99 -25.18
N ALA A 252 -5.34 -6.08 -25.80
CA ALA A 252 -5.71 -5.40 -27.04
C ALA A 252 -6.80 -4.34 -26.80
#